data_AF-A0A520EI83-F1
#
_entry.id   AF-A0A520EI83-F1
#
_cell.length_a   1.000
_cell.length_b   1.000
_cell.length_c   1.000
_cell.angle_alpha   90.00
_cell.angle_beta   90.00
_cell.angle_gamma   90.00
#
_symmetry.space_group_name_H-M   'P 1'
#
loop_
_entity.id
_entity.type
_entity.pdbx_description
1 polymer ?
#
loop_
_entity_poly.entity_id
_entity_poly.type
_entity_poly.pdbx_seq_one_letter_code
_entity_poly.pdbx_strand_id
1 'polypeptide(L)'
;LTAIAAPGVDGQYAVTWSGGGLSVAAKRSEIASGYACPFVFPAGQSNFYTAADASHAVVRFLSRATGRPVNTRDVETFYPLICPGNSPWDPDGTGATGQPPLKLDPNQLAGIKSFDADAATVTPVRGDYVRVTLPVSDGTGNSRSMQFTLSIGPEGYCLGAAT
;
A
#
# COMPACT_ATOMS: atom_id res chain seq x y z
N LEU A 1 3.37 1.69 -21.70
CA LEU A 1 2.44 2.77 -22.10
C LEU A 1 1.28 2.31 -22.99
N THR A 2 1.36 1.14 -23.64
CA THR A 2 0.32 0.63 -24.56
C THR A 2 -1.07 0.51 -23.94
N ALA A 3 -1.18 0.12 -22.67
CA ALA A 3 -2.46 0.02 -21.99
C ALA A 3 -3.22 1.35 -21.93
N ILE A 4 -2.60 2.41 -21.39
CA ILE A 4 -3.24 3.73 -21.24
C ILE A 4 -3.40 4.50 -22.56
N ALA A 5 -2.87 3.97 -23.66
CA ALA A 5 -3.10 4.53 -25.00
C ALA A 5 -4.41 4.03 -25.63
N ALA A 6 -5.00 2.94 -25.11
CA ALA A 6 -6.32 2.47 -25.52
C ALA A 6 -7.43 3.27 -24.81
N PRO A 7 -8.67 3.29 -25.32
CA PRO A 7 -9.80 3.80 -24.56
C PRO A 7 -10.02 3.00 -23.27
N GLY A 8 -10.33 3.70 -22.18
CA GLY A 8 -10.65 3.07 -20.90
C GLY A 8 -12.06 2.46 -20.93
N VAL A 9 -12.21 1.31 -20.28
CA VAL A 9 -13.50 0.68 -20.04
C VAL A 9 -13.95 1.03 -18.63
N ASP A 10 -15.10 1.69 -18.51
CA ASP A 10 -15.67 2.04 -17.22
C ASP A 10 -16.39 0.84 -16.60
N GLY A 11 -15.78 0.22 -15.59
CA GLY A 11 -16.33 -0.92 -14.85
C GLY A 11 -17.13 -0.49 -13.63
N GLN A 12 -17.57 -1.42 -12.77
CA GLN A 12 -18.39 -1.07 -11.60
C GLN A 12 -17.67 -0.11 -10.63
N TYR A 13 -16.37 -0.31 -10.40
CA TYR A 13 -15.60 0.40 -9.36
C TYR A 13 -14.42 1.23 -9.88
N ALA A 14 -13.96 0.97 -11.09
CA ALA A 14 -12.77 1.59 -11.66
C ALA A 14 -12.89 1.69 -13.18
N VAL A 15 -12.16 2.65 -13.75
CA VAL A 15 -11.87 2.68 -15.18
C VAL A 15 -10.63 1.83 -15.42
N THR A 16 -10.70 0.90 -16.36
CA THR A 16 -9.60 0.01 -16.71
C THR A 16 -9.15 0.24 -18.14
N TRP A 17 -7.86 0.44 -18.35
CA TRP A 17 -7.21 0.50 -19.64
C TRP A 17 -6.39 -0.76 -19.85
N SER A 18 -6.54 -1.43 -20.98
CA SER A 18 -5.82 -2.67 -21.28
C SER A 18 -5.14 -2.60 -22.63
N GLY A 19 -3.92 -3.12 -22.71
CA GLY A 19 -3.14 -3.13 -23.94
C GLY A 19 -1.72 -3.65 -23.73
N GLY A 20 -1.20 -4.37 -24.72
CA GLY A 20 0.16 -4.94 -24.65
C GLY A 20 0.35 -5.94 -23.51
N GLY A 21 -0.69 -6.71 -23.14
CA GLY A 21 -0.63 -7.72 -22.08
C GLY A 21 -0.73 -7.17 -20.65
N LEU A 22 -0.93 -5.86 -20.49
CA LEU A 22 -1.13 -5.21 -19.19
C LEU A 22 -2.52 -4.58 -19.12
N SER A 23 -3.00 -4.45 -17.89
CA SER A 23 -4.16 -3.67 -17.48
C SER A 23 -3.73 -2.64 -16.46
N VAL A 24 -4.31 -1.46 -16.55
CA VAL A 24 -4.16 -0.35 -15.61
C VAL A 24 -5.56 0.03 -15.15
N ALA A 25 -5.82 0.01 -13.85
CA ALA A 25 -7.13 0.37 -13.30
C ALA A 25 -6.99 1.54 -12.32
N ALA A 26 -7.89 2.51 -12.38
CA ALA A 26 -7.96 3.61 -11.41
C ALA A 26 -9.40 3.87 -10.99
N LYS A 27 -9.62 4.18 -9.71
CA LYS A 27 -10.98 4.46 -9.22
C LYS A 27 -11.47 5.78 -9.77
N ARG A 28 -12.77 5.87 -10.06
CA ARG A 28 -13.38 7.12 -10.57
C ARG A 28 -13.19 8.29 -9.59
N SER A 29 -13.31 8.03 -8.30
CA SER A 29 -13.11 9.04 -7.25
C SER A 29 -11.69 9.62 -7.28
N GLU A 30 -10.69 8.76 -7.52
CA GLU A 30 -9.30 9.19 -7.65
C GLU A 30 -9.11 10.01 -8.93
N ILE A 31 -9.57 9.51 -10.09
CA ILE A 31 -9.54 10.24 -11.36
C ILE A 31 -10.17 11.64 -11.21
N ALA A 32 -11.35 11.72 -10.59
CA ALA A 32 -12.07 12.97 -10.36
C ALA A 32 -11.32 13.94 -9.42
N SER A 33 -10.43 13.44 -8.57
CA SER A 33 -9.60 14.27 -7.67
C SER A 33 -8.44 14.98 -8.39
N GLY A 34 -8.16 14.60 -9.64
CA GLY A 34 -7.01 15.07 -10.44
C GLY A 34 -5.70 14.34 -10.14
N TYR A 35 -5.74 13.29 -9.32
CA TYR A 35 -4.61 12.41 -9.03
C TYR A 35 -5.14 10.99 -8.87
N ALA A 36 -4.52 10.01 -9.51
CA ALA A 36 -4.89 8.62 -9.33
C ALA A 36 -3.66 7.81 -8.94
N CYS A 37 -3.86 6.80 -8.09
CA CYS A 37 -2.87 5.77 -7.84
C CYS A 37 -3.28 4.51 -8.60
N PRO A 38 -3.01 4.44 -9.92
CA PRO A 38 -3.48 3.35 -10.73
C PRO A 38 -2.83 2.04 -10.30
N PHE A 39 -3.62 0.99 -10.35
CA PHE A 39 -3.21 -0.38 -10.13
C PHE A 39 -2.84 -1.03 -11.47
N VAL A 40 -1.64 -1.62 -11.57
CA VAL A 40 -1.11 -2.20 -12.82
C VAL A 40 -0.94 -3.70 -12.67
N PHE A 41 -1.54 -4.47 -13.58
CA PHE A 41 -1.56 -5.94 -13.49
C PHE A 41 -1.56 -6.60 -14.87
N PRO A 42 -1.16 -7.87 -14.99
CA PRO A 42 -1.27 -8.60 -16.25
C PRO A 42 -2.72 -8.70 -16.72
N ALA A 43 -2.94 -8.56 -18.03
CA ALA A 43 -4.26 -8.70 -18.61
C ALA A 43 -4.84 -10.10 -18.35
N GLY A 44 -6.13 -10.18 -18.00
CA GLY A 44 -6.85 -11.44 -17.77
C GLY A 44 -6.67 -12.07 -16.38
N GLN A 45 -5.92 -11.46 -15.46
CA GLN A 45 -5.76 -11.97 -14.09
C GLN A 45 -6.79 -11.39 -13.11
N SER A 46 -7.23 -12.23 -12.17
CA SER A 46 -8.22 -11.93 -11.13
C SER A 46 -7.69 -12.05 -9.70
N ASN A 47 -6.49 -12.59 -9.48
CA ASN A 47 -5.79 -12.56 -8.19
C ASN A 47 -4.59 -11.62 -8.31
N PHE A 48 -4.75 -10.40 -7.81
CA PHE A 48 -3.99 -9.27 -8.32
C PHE A 48 -2.97 -8.68 -7.34
N TYR A 49 -3.06 -8.97 -6.04
CA TYR A 49 -2.12 -8.37 -5.08
C TYR A 49 -0.80 -9.14 -5.00
N THR A 50 0.27 -8.48 -5.41
CA THR A 50 1.63 -9.05 -5.50
C THR A 50 2.52 -8.54 -4.37
N ALA A 51 3.70 -9.17 -4.19
CA ALA A 51 4.72 -8.66 -3.30
C ALA A 51 5.16 -7.21 -3.65
N ALA A 52 5.15 -6.87 -4.95
CA ALA A 52 5.47 -5.51 -5.38
C ALA A 52 4.42 -4.49 -4.88
N ASP A 53 3.14 -4.87 -4.85
CA ASP A 53 2.06 -4.02 -4.33
C ASP A 53 2.17 -3.81 -2.82
N ALA A 54 2.56 -4.85 -2.08
CA ALA A 54 2.82 -4.75 -0.65
C ALA A 54 3.98 -3.78 -0.36
N SER A 55 5.10 -3.94 -1.09
CA SER A 55 6.25 -3.03 -0.98
C SER A 55 5.85 -1.59 -1.34
N HIS A 56 5.09 -1.42 -2.43
CA HIS A 56 4.62 -0.12 -2.89
C HIS A 56 3.73 0.60 -1.86
N ALA A 57 2.84 -0.13 -1.17
CA ALA A 57 2.01 0.43 -0.10
C ALA A 57 2.86 0.99 1.05
N VAL A 58 3.93 0.29 1.45
CA VAL A 58 4.85 0.76 2.49
C VAL A 58 5.69 1.94 2.04
N VAL A 59 6.22 1.89 0.81
CA VAL A 59 6.99 3.01 0.23
C VAL A 59 6.11 4.27 0.17
N ARG A 60 4.84 4.15 -0.25
CA ARG A 60 3.90 5.28 -0.23
C ARG A 60 3.66 5.80 1.19
N PHE A 61 3.41 4.90 2.15
CA PHE A 61 3.19 5.28 3.55
C PHE A 61 4.38 6.06 4.13
N LEU A 62 5.60 5.58 3.92
CA LEU A 62 6.83 6.25 4.38
C LEU A 62 7.12 7.54 3.63
N SER A 63 6.81 7.59 2.33
CA SER A 63 6.93 8.81 1.52
C SER A 63 6.04 9.93 2.08
N ARG A 64 4.80 9.61 2.47
CA ARG A 64 3.91 10.57 3.15
C ARG A 64 4.51 11.04 4.47
N ALA A 65 4.92 10.10 5.32
CA ALA A 65 5.42 10.39 6.66
C ALA A 65 6.72 11.20 6.69
N THR A 66 7.58 11.02 5.69
CA THR A 66 8.84 11.77 5.54
C THR A 66 8.67 13.09 4.78
N GLY A 67 7.43 13.49 4.47
CA GLY A 67 7.12 14.75 3.79
C GLY A 67 7.46 14.76 2.30
N ARG A 68 7.54 13.59 1.67
CA ARG A 68 7.85 13.41 0.25
C ARG A 68 6.78 12.59 -0.49
N PRO A 69 5.46 12.85 -0.30
CA PRO A 69 4.45 12.11 -1.06
C PRO A 69 4.57 12.43 -2.55
N VAL A 70 4.18 11.48 -3.40
CA VAL A 70 4.14 11.68 -4.86
C VAL A 70 3.22 12.84 -5.24
N ASN A 71 2.14 13.04 -4.47
CA ASN A 71 1.20 14.13 -4.61
C ASN A 71 0.79 14.64 -3.22
N THR A 72 0.62 15.96 -3.04
CA THR A 72 0.22 16.53 -1.74
C THR A 72 -1.20 16.14 -1.31
N ARG A 73 -2.05 15.69 -2.23
CA ARG A 73 -3.37 15.09 -1.94
C ARG A 73 -3.29 13.62 -1.53
N ASP A 74 -2.12 13.00 -1.62
CA ASP A 74 -1.89 11.63 -1.18
C ASP A 74 -1.87 11.55 0.36
N VAL A 75 -3.06 11.67 0.96
CA VAL A 75 -3.27 11.65 2.42
C VAL A 75 -4.30 10.59 2.78
N GLU A 76 -4.28 10.15 4.04
CA GLU A 76 -5.09 9.04 4.53
C GLU A 76 -6.61 9.22 4.27
N THR A 77 -7.12 10.45 4.33
CA THR A 77 -8.54 10.75 4.10
C THR A 77 -9.00 10.47 2.67
N PHE A 78 -8.12 10.61 1.68
CA PHE A 78 -8.45 10.40 0.26
C PHE A 78 -7.93 9.06 -0.28
N TYR A 79 -6.80 8.60 0.25
CA TYR A 79 -6.09 7.40 -0.18
C TYR A 79 -5.68 6.59 1.05
N PRO A 80 -6.61 5.90 1.71
CA PRO A 80 -6.32 5.23 2.96
C PRO A 80 -5.32 4.09 2.74
N LEU A 81 -4.27 4.06 3.57
CA LEU A 81 -3.28 3.00 3.61
C LEU A 81 -3.30 2.24 4.94
N ILE A 82 -3.93 2.79 5.98
CA ILE A 82 -4.07 2.13 7.27
C ILE A 82 -5.25 1.15 7.19
N CYS A 83 -5.05 -0.06 7.71
CA CYS A 83 -6.13 -1.05 7.71
C CYS A 83 -7.34 -0.52 8.50
N PRO A 84 -8.56 -0.55 7.91
CA PRO A 84 -9.75 0.02 8.53
C PRO A 84 -10.22 -0.80 9.73
N GLY A 85 -9.70 -2.01 9.96
CA GLY A 85 -10.06 -2.87 11.09
C GLY A 85 -11.47 -3.45 10.99
N ASN A 86 -11.97 -3.65 9.78
CA ASN A 86 -13.31 -4.23 9.52
C ASN A 86 -13.31 -5.78 9.61
N SER A 87 -12.12 -6.40 9.61
CA SER A 87 -11.89 -7.83 9.77
C SER A 87 -10.99 -8.06 10.99
N PRO A 88 -11.15 -9.16 11.75
CA PRO A 88 -10.31 -9.47 12.88
C PRO A 88 -8.82 -9.45 12.51
N TRP A 89 -8.05 -8.57 13.15
CA TRP A 89 -6.59 -8.54 13.00
C TRP A 89 -5.97 -9.68 13.82
N ASP A 90 -5.44 -10.71 13.14
CA ASP A 90 -4.77 -11.86 13.77
C ASP A 90 -3.63 -12.40 12.86
N PRO A 91 -2.56 -11.62 12.65
CA PRO A 91 -1.43 -12.05 11.84
C PRO A 91 -0.70 -13.27 12.43
N ASP A 92 -0.73 -13.43 13.76
CA ASP A 92 -0.03 -14.50 14.47
C ASP A 92 -0.87 -15.79 14.59
N GLY A 93 -2.14 -15.77 14.18
CA GLY A 93 -3.01 -16.96 14.18
C GLY A 93 -3.41 -17.45 15.57
N THR A 94 -3.45 -16.55 16.55
CA THR A 94 -3.75 -16.85 17.95
C THR A 94 -5.24 -17.10 18.19
N GLY A 95 -6.10 -16.68 17.27
CA GLY A 95 -7.55 -16.63 17.45
C GLY A 95 -8.03 -15.45 18.31
N ALA A 96 -7.11 -14.67 18.90
CA ALA A 96 -7.44 -13.42 19.57
C ALA A 96 -7.59 -12.33 18.51
N THR A 97 -8.82 -11.87 18.32
CA THR A 97 -9.13 -10.90 17.27
C THR A 97 -9.02 -9.48 17.80
N GLY A 98 -8.12 -8.69 17.20
CA GLY A 98 -7.87 -7.30 17.60
C GLY A 98 -8.21 -6.28 16.52
N GLN A 99 -7.97 -5.00 16.84
CA GLN A 99 -7.81 -3.96 15.83
C GLN A 99 -6.35 -3.86 15.38
N PRO A 100 -6.08 -3.48 14.13
CA PRO A 100 -4.71 -3.26 13.65
C PRO A 100 -4.01 -2.17 14.49
N PRO A 101 -2.79 -2.40 15.00
CA PRO A 101 -2.05 -1.42 15.81
C PRO A 101 -1.98 0.00 15.21
N LEU A 102 -1.70 0.14 13.91
CA LEU A 102 -1.61 1.44 13.24
C LEU A 102 -2.94 2.19 13.17
N LYS A 103 -4.08 1.50 13.29
CA LYS A 103 -5.40 2.15 13.41
C LYS A 103 -5.55 2.84 14.77
N LEU A 104 -4.99 2.25 15.82
CA LEU A 104 -5.06 2.76 17.19
C LEU A 104 -4.02 3.85 17.43
N ASP A 105 -2.83 3.69 16.85
CA ASP A 105 -1.75 4.67 16.93
C ASP A 105 -1.09 4.85 15.55
N PRO A 106 -1.52 5.84 14.76
CA PRO A 106 -0.95 6.11 13.44
C PRO A 106 0.43 6.79 13.51
N ASN A 107 0.90 7.25 14.68
CA ASN A 107 2.11 8.05 14.83
C ASN A 107 3.40 7.24 15.07
N GLN A 108 3.37 5.94 14.76
CA GLN A 108 4.50 5.01 14.93
C GLN A 108 5.76 5.34 14.11
N LEU A 109 5.68 6.34 13.22
CA LEU A 109 6.78 6.79 12.37
C LEU A 109 7.56 8.00 12.92
N ALA A 110 7.26 8.44 14.15
CA ALA A 110 7.94 9.57 14.76
C ALA A 110 9.48 9.41 14.71
N GLY A 111 10.17 10.44 14.23
CA GLY A 111 11.63 10.48 14.16
C GLY A 111 12.25 9.94 12.86
N ILE A 112 11.50 9.22 12.02
CA ILE A 112 12.00 8.75 10.72
C ILE A 112 12.14 9.93 9.76
N LYS A 113 13.27 10.00 9.05
CA LYS A 113 13.59 11.06 8.08
C LYS A 113 13.88 10.55 6.68
N SER A 114 14.40 9.33 6.55
CA SER A 114 14.64 8.69 5.26
C SER A 114 14.46 7.19 5.36
N PHE A 115 14.39 6.53 4.21
CA PHE A 115 14.31 5.08 4.10
C PHE A 115 14.89 4.63 2.76
N ASP A 116 15.32 3.37 2.69
CA ASP A 116 15.82 2.75 1.47
C ASP A 116 14.73 1.84 0.87
N ALA A 117 14.08 2.33 -0.18
CA ALA A 117 13.00 1.62 -0.86
C ALA A 117 13.50 0.41 -1.64
N ASP A 118 14.72 0.47 -2.19
CA ASP A 118 15.28 -0.58 -3.04
C ASP A 118 15.72 -1.79 -2.21
N ALA A 119 15.98 -1.57 -0.92
CA ALA A 119 16.27 -2.62 0.06
C ALA A 119 15.01 -3.30 0.65
N ALA A 120 13.81 -2.95 0.18
CA ALA A 120 12.57 -3.54 0.69
C ALA A 120 12.45 -5.03 0.35
N THR A 121 12.17 -5.84 1.35
CA THR A 121 11.94 -7.29 1.21
C THR A 121 10.55 -7.64 1.67
N VAL A 122 9.90 -8.61 1.01
CA VAL A 122 8.54 -9.05 1.33
C VAL A 122 8.55 -10.54 1.67
N THR A 123 7.97 -10.89 2.81
CA THR A 123 7.82 -12.28 3.24
C THR A 123 6.35 -12.58 3.57
N PRO A 124 5.82 -13.75 3.17
CA PRO A 124 4.52 -14.19 3.64
C PRO A 124 4.53 -14.37 5.16
N VAL A 125 3.43 -14.00 5.82
CA VAL A 125 3.22 -14.26 7.26
C VAL A 125 2.24 -15.42 7.40
N ARG A 126 0.97 -15.19 7.01
CA ARG A 126 -0.12 -16.16 7.13
C ARG A 126 -1.33 -15.69 6.34
N GLY A 127 -1.96 -16.56 5.56
CA GLY A 127 -3.12 -16.17 4.74
C GLY A 127 -2.81 -14.95 3.89
N ASP A 128 -3.63 -13.91 3.99
CA ASP A 128 -3.44 -12.64 3.27
C ASP A 128 -2.47 -11.66 3.95
N TYR A 129 -1.87 -12.05 5.09
CA TYR A 129 -0.88 -11.24 5.78
C TYR A 129 0.50 -11.41 5.16
N VAL A 130 1.14 -10.28 4.88
CA VAL A 130 2.53 -10.20 4.42
C VAL A 130 3.31 -9.25 5.31
N ARG A 131 4.63 -9.42 5.34
CA ARG A 131 5.55 -8.54 6.03
C ARG A 131 6.48 -7.89 5.04
N VAL A 132 6.60 -6.57 5.12
CA VAL A 132 7.57 -5.80 4.35
C VAL A 132 8.63 -5.29 5.33
N THR A 133 9.90 -5.51 5.02
CA THR A 133 11.03 -5.08 5.85
C THR A 133 11.95 -4.20 5.04
N LEU A 134 12.32 -3.03 5.56
CA LEU A 134 13.26 -2.12 4.90
C LEU A 134 14.03 -1.25 5.90
N PRO A 135 15.19 -0.68 5.52
CA PRO A 135 15.96 0.23 6.36
C PRO A 135 15.30 1.61 6.44
N VAL A 136 15.21 2.16 7.65
CA VAL A 136 14.81 3.55 7.91
C VAL A 136 15.90 4.28 8.68
N SER A 137 16.04 5.59 8.48
CA SER A 137 17.02 6.40 9.19
C SER A 137 16.41 7.64 9.83
N ASP A 138 16.96 8.03 10.99
CA ASP A 138 16.59 9.25 11.69
C ASP A 138 17.34 10.49 11.17
N GLY A 139 17.05 11.66 11.74
CA GLY A 139 17.69 12.93 11.36
C GLY A 139 19.17 13.05 11.74
N THR A 140 19.69 12.09 12.50
CA THR A 140 21.11 12.01 12.91
C THR A 140 21.91 11.01 12.08
N GLY A 141 21.25 10.29 11.16
CA GLY A 141 21.87 9.31 10.28
C GLY A 141 21.92 7.88 10.86
N ASN A 142 21.33 7.63 12.03
CA ASN A 142 21.24 6.26 12.54
C ASN A 142 20.22 5.48 11.73
N SER A 143 20.62 4.31 11.23
CA SER A 143 19.78 3.41 10.45
C SER A 143 19.30 2.22 11.29
N ARG A 144 18.04 1.84 11.15
CA ARG A 144 17.47 0.61 11.72
C ARG A 144 16.58 -0.09 10.70
N SER A 145 16.45 -1.40 10.82
CA SER A 145 15.46 -2.15 10.06
C SER A 145 14.08 -1.92 10.68
N MET A 146 13.07 -1.67 9.84
CA MET A 146 11.68 -1.52 10.25
C MET A 146 10.82 -2.52 9.48
N GLN A 147 9.86 -3.11 10.19
CA GLN A 147 8.96 -4.12 9.66
C GLN A 147 7.53 -3.59 9.65
N PHE A 148 6.82 -3.86 8.57
CA PHE A 148 5.43 -3.52 8.39
C PHE A 148 4.65 -4.80 8.14
N THR A 149 3.58 -5.03 8.89
CA THR A 149 2.65 -6.13 8.62
C THR A 149 1.44 -5.56 7.89
N LEU A 150 1.15 -6.12 6.72
CA LEU A 150 0.08 -5.71 5.84
C LEU A 150 -0.96 -6.83 5.69
N SER A 151 -2.16 -6.45 5.30
CA SER A 151 -3.25 -7.35 4.91
C SER A 151 -3.96 -6.80 3.68
N ILE A 152 -4.79 -7.60 3.03
CA ILE A 152 -5.61 -7.16 1.90
C ILE A 152 -6.87 -6.47 2.43
N GLY A 153 -7.04 -5.20 2.10
CA GLY A 153 -8.21 -4.38 2.40
C GLY A 153 -9.02 -4.01 1.14
N PRO A 154 -10.07 -3.17 1.31
CA PRO A 154 -10.95 -2.74 0.20
C PRO A 154 -10.23 -1.95 -0.92
N GLU A 155 -9.09 -1.35 -0.58
CA GLU A 155 -8.28 -0.50 -1.46
C GLU A 155 -6.96 -1.18 -1.89
N GLY A 156 -6.82 -2.48 -1.60
CA GLY A 156 -5.58 -3.22 -1.74
C GLY A 156 -4.84 -3.40 -0.43
N TYR A 157 -3.53 -3.61 -0.50
CA TYR A 157 -2.73 -3.78 0.71
C TYR A 157 -2.87 -2.58 1.64
N CYS A 158 -3.29 -2.84 2.86
CA CYS A 158 -3.32 -1.89 3.96
C CYS A 158 -2.28 -2.28 5.01
N LEU A 159 -1.70 -1.30 5.69
CA LEU A 159 -0.75 -1.48 6.77
C LEU A 159 -1.50 -1.58 8.10
N GLY A 160 -1.27 -2.64 8.84
CA GLY A 160 -1.89 -2.83 10.14
C GLY A 160 -0.93 -2.69 11.32
N ALA A 161 0.35 -3.00 11.15
CA ALA A 161 1.35 -2.83 12.20
C ALA A 161 2.69 -2.34 11.63
N ALA A 162 3.45 -1.62 12.46
CA ALA A 162 4.81 -1.22 12.18
C ALA A 162 5.67 -1.39 13.44
N THR A 163 6.86 -2.00 13.31
CA THR A 163 7.79 -2.29 14.42
C THR A 163 9.23 -2.06 13.99
#